data_AF-A0A3C7W7T4-F1
#
_entry.id   AF-A0A3C7W7T4-F1
#
_cell.length_a   1.000
_cell.length_b   1.000
_cell.length_c   1.000
_cell.angle_alpha   90.00
_cell.angle_beta   90.00
_cell.angle_gamma   90.00
#
_symmetry.space_group_name_H-M   'P 1'
#
loop_
_entity.id
_entity.type
_entity.pdbx_description
1 polymer ?
#
loop_
_entity_poly.entity_id
_entity_poly.type
_entity_poly.pdbx_seq_one_letter_code
_entity_poly.pdbx_strand_id
1 'polypeptide(L)' 'MEQEVYVIRNQQGAYWSKGKEWVDGRDPRQVARYRHRDEAVNTLVELSAKNVDLRGRIEAAPLGERGEPTLEPAPASAA' A
#
# COMPACT_ATOMS: atom_id res chain seq x y z
N MET A 1 -17.32 -14.60 -1.80
CA MET A 1 -15.85 -14.75 -1.81
C MET A 1 -15.28 -13.38 -1.55
N GLU A 2 -14.62 -13.17 -0.42
CA GLU A 2 -13.91 -11.93 -0.15
C GLU A 2 -12.72 -11.88 -1.11
N GLN A 3 -12.73 -10.91 -2.02
CA GLN A 3 -11.58 -10.65 -2.89
C GLN A 3 -10.68 -9.65 -2.17
N GLU A 4 -9.40 -9.97 -2.06
CA GLU A 4 -8.40 -9.09 -1.47
C GLU A 4 -7.36 -8.68 -2.53
N VAL A 5 -6.74 -7.54 -2.30
CA VAL A 5 -5.55 -7.08 -3.04
C VAL A 5 -4.44 -6.82 -2.06
N TYR A 6 -3.21 -6.87 -2.55
CA TYR A 6 -2.05 -6.52 -1.75
C TYR A 6 -1.71 -5.04 -1.95
N VAL A 7 -1.37 -4.36 -0.87
CA VAL A 7 -0.89 -2.98 -0.84
C VAL A 7 0.42 -2.90 -0.06
N ILE A 8 1.19 -1.84 -0.26
CA ILE A 8 2.46 -1.62 0.46
C ILE A 8 2.27 -0.44 1.41
N ARG A 9 2.56 -0.66 2.70
CA ARG A 9 2.50 0.36 3.76
C ARG A 9 3.88 0.55 4.38
N ASN A 10 4.31 1.79 4.61
CA ASN A 10 5.60 2.09 5.25
C ASN A 10 5.49 2.16 6.78
N GLN A 11 6.62 2.39 7.46
CA GLN A 11 6.68 2.50 8.92
C GLN A 11 5.91 3.69 9.52
N GLN A 12 5.58 4.69 8.70
CA GLN A 12 4.77 5.85 9.12
C GLN A 12 3.27 5.61 8.91
N GLY A 13 2.88 4.45 8.36
CA GLY A 13 1.50 4.10 8.08
C GLY A 13 0.99 4.59 6.72
N ALA A 14 1.83 5.26 5.92
CA ALA A 14 1.49 5.71 4.57
C ALA A 14 1.57 4.58 3.54
N TYR A 15 0.78 4.69 2.48
CA TYR A 15 0.64 3.70 1.41
C TYR A 15 1.36 4.11 0.14
N TRP A 16 1.90 3.13 -0.58
CA TRP A 16 2.50 3.37 -1.89
C TRP A 16 1.41 3.64 -2.95
N SER A 17 1.53 4.74 -3.69
CA SER A 17 0.55 5.15 -4.70
C SER A 17 0.95 4.76 -6.12
N LYS A 18 -0.03 4.77 -7.03
CA LYS A 18 0.19 4.61 -8.48
C LYS A 18 1.05 5.73 -9.07
N GLY A 19 1.06 6.90 -8.43
CA GLY A 19 1.89 8.07 -8.77
C GLY A 19 3.36 7.93 -8.33
N LYS A 20 3.72 6.81 -7.69
CA LYS A 20 5.04 6.56 -7.10
C LYS A 20 5.38 7.51 -5.94
N GLU A 21 4.38 7.79 -5.11
CA GLU A 21 4.49 8.64 -3.93
C GLU A 21 3.86 7.93 -2.71
N TRP A 22 4.24 8.34 -1.50
CA TRP A 22 3.59 7.87 -0.27
C TRP A 22 2.37 8.73 0.03
N VAL A 23 1.21 8.10 0.26
CA VAL A 23 -0.08 8.77 0.52
C VAL A 23 -0.72 8.28 1.82
N ASP A 24 -1.59 9.07 2.42
CA ASP A 24 -2.22 8.75 3.71
C ASP A 24 -3.29 7.64 3.66
N GLY A 25 -3.70 7.21 2.46
CA GLY A 25 -4.70 6.15 2.29
C GLY A 25 -6.17 6.60 2.39
N ARG A 26 -6.46 7.90 2.55
CA ARG A 26 -7.84 8.43 2.56
C ARG A 26 -8.55 8.35 1.22
N ASP A 27 -7.79 8.37 0.13
CA ASP A 27 -8.27 8.04 -1.22
C ASP A 27 -7.70 6.67 -1.65
N PRO A 28 -8.43 5.56 -1.43
CA PRO A 28 -7.98 4.22 -1.80
C PRO A 28 -7.74 4.04 -3.31
N ARG A 29 -8.28 4.92 -4.16
CA ARG A 29 -8.13 4.84 -5.62
C ARG A 29 -6.72 5.23 -6.06
N GLN A 30 -6.01 6.02 -5.25
CA GLN A 30 -4.62 6.42 -5.49
C GLN A 30 -3.61 5.33 -5.15
N VAL A 31 -3.97 4.43 -4.22
CA VAL A 31 -3.09 3.38 -3.72
C VAL A 31 -2.79 2.34 -4.81
N ALA A 32 -1.52 1.95 -4.92
CA ALA A 32 -1.09 0.86 -5.78
C ALA A 32 -1.62 -0.47 -5.23
N ARG A 33 -2.24 -1.26 -6.11
CA ARG A 33 -2.90 -2.52 -5.76
C ARG A 33 -2.28 -3.63 -6.58
N TYR A 34 -1.96 -4.73 -5.94
CA TYR A 34 -1.38 -5.91 -6.56
C TYR A 34 -2.33 -7.08 -6.41
N ARG A 35 -2.50 -7.88 -7.47
CA ARG A 35 -3.38 -9.05 -7.41
C ARG A 35 -2.70 -10.18 -6.64
N HIS A 36 -1.39 -10.31 -6.82
CA HIS A 36 -0.60 -11.35 -6.17
C HIS A 36 0.44 -10.73 -5.24
N ARG A 37 0.74 -11.44 -4.16
CA ARG A 37 1.66 -10.96 -3.11
C ARG A 37 3.08 -10.79 -3.63
N ASP A 38 3.52 -11.64 -4.55
CA ASP A 38 4.85 -11.59 -5.17
C ASP A 38 5.06 -10.33 -6.02
N GLU A 39 4.02 -9.84 -6.71
CA GLU A 39 4.09 -8.56 -7.43
C GLU A 39 4.37 -7.39 -6.46
N ALA A 40 3.73 -7.41 -5.28
CA ALA A 40 3.98 -6.45 -4.22
C ALA A 40 5.38 -6.61 -3.60
N VAL A 41 5.89 -7.85 -3.48
CA VAL A 41 7.27 -8.13 -3.03
C VAL A 41 8.28 -7.52 -3.99
N ASN A 42 8.12 -7.72 -5.30
CA ASN A 42 9.02 -7.16 -6.30
C ASN A 42 9.11 -5.63 -6.16
N THR A 43 7.95 -4.96 -6.04
CA THR A 43 7.94 -3.51 -5.84
C THR A 43 8.59 -3.10 -4.51
N LEU A 44 8.31 -3.80 -3.42
CA LEU A 44 8.90 -3.48 -2.12
C LEU A 44 10.42 -3.64 -2.12
N VAL A 45 10.95 -4.65 -2.82
CA VAL A 45 12.39 -4.83 -3.01
C VAL A 45 12.99 -3.65 -3.77
N GLU A 46 12.37 -3.21 -4.87
CA GLU A 46 12.82 -2.04 -5.61
C GLU A 46 12.81 -0.75 -4.77
N LEU A 47 11.77 -0.56 -3.94
CA LEU A 47 11.68 0.60 -3.05
C LEU A 47 12.78 0.55 -1.98
N SER A 48 13.01 -0.61 -1.38
CA SER A 48 14.03 -0.81 -0.34
C SER A 48 15.45 -0.67 -0.89
N ALA A 49 15.68 -1.02 -2.17
CA ALA A 49 16.96 -0.79 -2.83
C ALA A 49 17.25 0.71 -3.06
N LYS A 50 16.22 1.53 -3.25
CA LYS A 50 16.35 3.00 -3.43
C LYS A 50 16.47 3.75 -2.10
N ASN A 51 15.82 3.23 -1.05
CA ASN A 51 15.86 3.80 0.29
C ASN A 51 16.02 2.67 1.31
N VAL A 52 17.26 2.47 1.78
CA VAL A 52 17.61 1.40 2.72
C VAL A 52 17.03 1.60 4.12
N ASP A 53 16.55 2.79 4.46
CA ASP A 53 15.88 3.09 5.73
C ASP A 53 14.36 2.85 5.66
N LEU A 54 13.82 2.61 4.47
CA LEU A 54 12.42 2.22 4.30
C LEU A 54 12.17 0.88 5.01
N ARG A 55 11.10 0.83 5.79
CA ARG A 55 10.59 -0.39 6.42
C ARG A 55 9.15 -0.59 5.96
N GLY A 56 9.02 -0.95 4.67
CA GLY A 56 7.74 -1.27 4.07
C GLY A 56 7.28 -2.68 4.43
N ARG A 57 5.95 -2.86 4.48
CA ARG A 57 5.29 -4.15 4.66
C ARG A 57 4.18 -4.30 3.64
N ILE A 58 3.89 -5.54 3.28
CA ILE A 58 2.79 -5.88 2.39
C ILE A 58 1.59 -6.27 3.24
N GLU A 59 0.46 -5.62 3.02
CA GLU A 59 -0.79 -5.89 3.70
C GLU A 59 -1.82 -6.40 2.68
N ALA A 60 -2.58 -7.42 3.07
CA ALA A 60 -3.79 -7.81 2.36
C ALA A 60 -4.92 -6.85 2.73
N ALA A 61 -5.55 -6.24 1.74
CA ALA A 61 -6.66 -5.32 1.89
C ALA A 61 -7.91 -5.91 1.23
N PRO A 62 -9.00 -6.15 1.98
CA PRO A 62 -10.25 -6.63 1.42
C PRO A 62 -10.86 -5.56 0.51
N LEU A 63 -11.41 -5.99 -0.62
CA LEU A 63 -12.15 -5.12 -1.52
C LEU A 63 -13.59 -4.94 -1.02
N GLY A 64 -14.03 -3.69 -0.92
CA GLY A 64 -15.43 -3.36 -0.68
C GLY A 64 -16.30 -3.60 -1.93
N GLU A 65 -17.60 -3.34 -1.80
CA GLU A 65 -18.59 -3.57 -2.88
C GLU A 65 -18.28 -2.82 -4.18
N ARG A 66 -17.56 -1.70 -4.08
CA ARG A 66 -17.14 -0.86 -5.23
C ARG A 66 -15.81 -1.29 -5.86
N GLY A 67 -15.20 -2.37 -5.38
CA GLY A 67 -13.89 -2.85 -5.86
C GLY A 67 -12.71 -1.98 -5.42
N GLU A 68 -12.91 -1.13 -4.41
CA GLU A 68 -11.87 -0.33 -3.77
C GLU A 68 -11.36 -1.05 -2.50
N PRO A 69 -10.05 -1.01 -2.22
CA PRO A 69 -9.53 -1.63 -1.01
C PRO A 69 -9.97 -0.84 0.22
N THR A 70 -10.36 -1.57 1.26
CA THR A 70 -10.63 -0.97 2.58
C THR A 70 -9.31 -0.75 3.29
N LEU A 71 -8.94 0.51 3.51
CA LEU A 71 -7.66 0.91 4.10
C LEU A 71 -7.85 1.71 5.39
N GLU A 72 -6.92 1.56 6.32
CA GLU A 72 -6.85 2.38 7.52
C GLU A 72 -5.97 3.59 7.23
N PRO A 73 -6.47 4.84 7.33
CA PRO A 73 -5.67 6.01 7.01
C PRO A 73 -4.47 6.14 7.96
N ALA A 74 -3.37 6.69 7.44
CA ALA A 74 -2.18 6.98 8.23
C ALA A 74 -2.51 7.96 9.38
N PRO A 75 -1.83 7.84 10.54
CA PRO A 75 -2.01 8.77 11.64
C PRO A 75 -1.63 10.19 11.23
N ALA A 76 -2.29 11.20 11.79
CA ALA A 76 -2.06 12.61 11.44
C ALA A 76 -0.64 13.12 11.73
N SER A 77 0.16 12.39 12.51
CA SER A 77 1.56 12.72 12.83
C SER A 77 2.57 12.14 11.83
N ALA A 78 2.12 11.55 10.73
CA ALA A 78 2.96 10.89 9.72
C ALA A 78 3.28 11.76 8.49
N ALA A 79 2.92 13.04 8.51
CA ALA A 79 3.14 14.00 7.42
C ALA A 79 4.32 14.93 7.71
#